data_AF-A0A1R2B8N2-F1
#
_entry.id   AF-A0A1R2B8N2-F1
#
_cell.length_a   1.000
_cell.length_b   1.000
_cell.length_c   1.000
_cell.angle_alpha   90.00
_cell.angle_beta   90.00
_cell.angle_gamma   90.00
#
_symmetry.space_group_name_H-M   'P 1'
#
loop_
_entity.id
_entity.type
_entity.pdbx_description
1 polymer ?
#
loop_
_entity_poly.entity_id
_entity_poly.type
_entity_poly.pdbx_seq_one_letter_code
_entity_poly.pdbx_strand_id
1 'polypeptide(L)'
;MEGPRIQVVVRIRPLSAREIRKNHYEIIEVTSPCDLVVKEEKLKVDLTKYLEGHNFTFDQVFNKETTNQDIYLTCVQPLISAAFDRMKITCFAYGQTGSGKTYTMMGEKTIPGLYIMAAEDVFKILSKSHTSLKIFVSFYEIYCGKLHDLLNERQQLFAREDAKQNVNIIGLKEWSVNNVDDIMKVIDFGLSVRMTGVTGANDESSRSHAVLQISLKAANKLHGKISFIDLAGSERGADTIDNTKQTRIDGAEINKSLLALKECIRALDQEKSHTPFRGSILTQVLKDSFVGRCKTVMIANISPASNNCEHTLNTLRYADRVKELKKINKPQRREDALADALMLPRQPSNTVRQMKPANSPVSQANFVPAVPLNHNVSSKTPPPKAVEKFLSPNWMAKSEKDLMEMSEGHEKLINLILTEEEELIASHRQHIDNMVGIIKDEMGILHEVDQPGSDVDEYATALRSMLEQQILCITEIKNKLENFTSHLRTEEEMSRKFYKLQSEILDLHDN
;
A
#
# COMPACT_ATOMS: atom_id res chain seq x y z
N MET A 1 -23.75 20.92 16.92
CA MET A 1 -23.59 20.02 15.77
C MET A 1 -22.39 19.16 16.03
N GLU A 2 -22.56 17.84 16.19
CA GLU A 2 -21.41 16.92 16.25
C GLU A 2 -20.68 16.99 14.92
N GLY A 3 -19.41 17.37 14.95
CA GLY A 3 -18.56 17.41 13.76
C GLY A 3 -18.32 16.01 13.17
N PRO A 4 -17.69 15.93 11.99
CA PRO A 4 -17.42 14.64 11.34
C PRO A 4 -16.58 13.74 12.24
N ARG A 5 -16.89 12.43 12.22
CA ARG A 5 -16.21 11.41 13.03
C ARG A 5 -14.71 11.28 12.74
N ILE A 6 -14.35 11.49 11.48
CA ILE A 6 -12.97 11.48 11.00
C ILE A 6 -12.69 12.82 10.33
N GLN A 7 -11.57 13.44 10.67
CA GLN A 7 -11.02 14.60 9.99
C GLN A 7 -9.77 14.19 9.21
N VAL A 8 -9.65 14.63 7.96
CA VAL A 8 -8.54 14.33 7.06
C VAL A 8 -7.90 15.65 6.64
N VAL A 9 -6.66 15.83 7.07
CA VAL A 9 -5.84 17.00 6.76
C VAL A 9 -4.59 16.58 6.02
N VAL A 10 -4.09 17.45 5.16
CA VAL A 10 -2.86 17.21 4.39
C VAL A 10 -1.77 18.15 4.88
N ARG A 11 -0.55 17.63 5.05
CA ARG A 11 0.63 18.42 5.38
C ARG A 11 1.68 18.28 4.29
N ILE A 12 2.03 19.40 3.66
CA ILE A 12 3.12 19.50 2.68
C ILE A 12 4.39 19.90 3.43
N ARG A 13 5.45 19.10 3.36
CA ARG A 13 6.77 19.51 3.89
C ARG A 13 7.51 20.42 2.89
N PRO A 14 8.49 21.23 3.31
CA PRO A 14 9.39 21.89 2.36
C PRO A 14 10.26 20.89 1.58
N LEU A 15 10.80 21.33 0.44
CA LEU A 15 11.86 20.60 -0.27
C LEU A 15 13.10 20.46 0.62
N SER A 16 13.68 19.27 0.64
CA SER A 16 14.91 19.00 1.37
C SER A 16 16.14 19.54 0.63
N ALA A 17 17.22 19.83 1.35
CA ALA A 17 18.48 20.25 0.74
C ALA A 17 19.05 19.22 -0.26
N ARG A 18 18.74 17.92 -0.09
CA ARG A 18 19.12 16.87 -1.06
C ARG A 18 18.32 16.97 -2.35
N GLU A 19 17.02 17.24 -2.25
CA GLU A 19 16.14 17.39 -3.42
C GLU A 19 16.48 18.64 -4.23
N ILE A 20 16.74 19.76 -3.54
CA ILE A 20 17.18 21.01 -4.18
C ILE A 20 18.50 20.80 -4.93
N ARG A 21 19.49 20.14 -4.31
CA ARG A 21 20.78 19.83 -4.97
C ARG A 21 20.65 18.92 -6.18
N LYS A 22 19.61 18.08 -6.23
CA LYS A 22 19.30 17.20 -7.37
C LYS A 22 18.40 17.84 -8.42
N ASN A 23 18.13 19.15 -8.31
CA ASN A 23 17.24 19.90 -9.19
C ASN A 23 15.81 19.32 -9.27
N HIS A 24 15.33 18.73 -8.17
CA HIS A 24 13.91 18.40 -8.07
C HIS A 24 13.10 19.67 -7.79
N TYR A 25 11.93 19.77 -8.42
CA TYR A 25 11.06 20.95 -8.36
C TYR A 25 9.75 20.63 -7.65
N GLU A 26 9.04 21.67 -7.20
CA GLU A 26 7.75 21.53 -6.52
C GLU A 26 6.64 21.16 -7.51
N ILE A 27 5.90 20.09 -7.22
CA ILE A 27 4.76 19.61 -8.04
C ILE A 27 3.39 19.93 -7.44
N ILE A 28 3.34 20.50 -6.23
CA ILE A 28 2.10 20.74 -5.50
C ILE A 28 1.81 22.24 -5.48
N GLU A 29 0.60 22.61 -5.89
CA GLU A 29 0.06 23.95 -5.78
C GLU A 29 -1.14 23.95 -4.84
N VAL A 30 -1.10 24.76 -3.77
CA VAL A 30 -2.23 24.93 -2.86
C VAL A 30 -3.09 26.08 -3.39
N THR A 31 -4.30 25.75 -3.86
CA THR A 31 -5.21 26.73 -4.49
C THR A 31 -6.15 27.37 -3.48
N SER A 32 -6.46 26.68 -2.38
CA SER A 32 -7.26 27.20 -1.27
C SER A 32 -6.84 26.53 0.05
N PRO A 33 -7.30 26.99 1.23
CA PRO A 33 -7.04 26.32 2.50
C PRO A 33 -7.50 24.85 2.56
N CYS A 34 -8.36 24.42 1.65
CA CYS A 34 -8.87 23.05 1.58
C CYS A 34 -8.49 22.33 0.27
N ASP A 35 -8.01 23.05 -0.74
CA ASP A 35 -7.80 22.53 -2.10
C ASP A 35 -6.32 22.55 -2.49
N LEU A 36 -5.89 21.48 -3.15
CA LEU A 36 -4.56 21.38 -3.73
C LEU A 36 -4.60 20.72 -5.11
N VAL A 37 -3.60 21.03 -5.92
CA VAL A 37 -3.40 20.46 -7.25
C VAL A 37 -2.01 19.85 -7.32
N VAL A 38 -1.93 18.58 -7.74
CA VAL A 38 -0.66 17.92 -8.05
C VAL A 38 -0.44 17.97 -9.56
N LYS A 39 0.68 18.56 -9.99
CA LYS A 39 1.09 18.65 -11.39
C LYS A 39 2.01 17.47 -11.72
N GLU A 40 1.47 16.48 -12.42
CA GLU A 40 2.20 15.31 -12.88
C GLU A 40 2.73 15.55 -14.30
N GLU A 41 4.03 15.44 -14.51
CA GLU A 41 4.64 15.47 -15.84
C GLU A 41 4.41 14.13 -16.54
N LYS A 42 3.68 14.16 -17.65
CA LYS A 42 3.42 12.98 -18.49
C LYS A 42 3.89 13.19 -19.91
N LEU A 43 4.10 12.07 -20.59
CA LEU A 43 4.39 12.01 -22.02
C LEU A 43 3.14 11.58 -22.77
N LYS A 44 2.84 12.29 -23.85
CA LYS A 44 1.92 11.80 -24.88
C LYS A 44 2.59 10.67 -25.68
N VAL A 45 1.81 10.01 -26.53
CA VAL A 45 2.30 8.97 -27.45
C VAL A 45 3.38 9.52 -28.40
N ASP A 46 3.28 10.81 -28.76
CA ASP A 46 4.25 11.53 -29.59
C ASP A 46 5.47 12.07 -28.81
N LEU A 47 5.68 11.60 -27.56
CA LEU A 47 6.73 12.06 -26.64
C LEU A 47 6.64 13.54 -26.23
N THR A 48 5.55 14.24 -26.56
CA THR A 48 5.33 15.60 -26.08
C THR A 48 5.03 15.58 -24.58
N LYS A 49 5.85 16.32 -23.82
CA LYS A 49 5.63 16.54 -22.39
C LYS A 49 4.39 17.41 -22.17
N TYR A 50 3.53 16.99 -21.26
CA TYR A 50 2.41 17.80 -20.77
C TYR A 50 2.28 17.65 -19.26
N LEU A 51 1.67 18.65 -18.63
CA LEU A 51 1.36 18.62 -17.20
C LEU A 51 -0.10 18.22 -17.03
N GLU A 52 -0.33 17.09 -16.36
CA GLU A 52 -1.64 16.67 -15.90
C GLU A 52 -1.87 17.19 -14.47
N GLY A 53 -2.93 17.96 -14.28
CA GLY A 53 -3.32 18.48 -12.97
C GLY A 53 -4.31 17.55 -12.27
N HIS A 54 -3.96 17.03 -11.10
CA HIS A 54 -4.84 16.24 -10.24
C HIS A 54 -5.34 17.10 -9.08
N ASN A 55 -6.64 17.40 -9.06
CA ASN A 55 -7.26 18.23 -8.03
C ASN A 55 -7.72 17.38 -6.85
N PHE A 56 -7.45 17.83 -5.62
CA PHE A 56 -7.92 17.19 -4.39
C PHE A 56 -8.46 18.23 -3.41
N THR A 57 -9.50 17.86 -2.66
CA THR A 57 -10.12 18.71 -1.64
C THR A 57 -10.15 17.98 -0.30
N PHE A 58 -9.54 18.54 0.73
CA PHE A 58 -9.48 17.99 2.10
C PHE A 58 -10.27 18.83 3.10
N ASP A 59 -10.21 18.52 4.40
CA ASP A 59 -10.75 19.44 5.40
C ASP A 59 -9.84 20.66 5.57
N GLN A 60 -8.53 20.42 5.47
CA GLN A 60 -7.51 21.46 5.53
C GLN A 60 -6.22 20.98 4.85
N VAL A 61 -5.53 21.90 4.19
CA VAL A 61 -4.23 21.71 3.54
C VAL A 61 -3.24 22.66 4.18
N PHE A 62 -2.21 22.10 4.81
CA PHE A 62 -1.11 22.83 5.42
C PHE A 62 0.06 22.93 4.45
N ASN A 63 0.50 24.16 4.20
CA ASN A 63 1.64 24.47 3.33
C ASN A 63 2.98 24.24 4.05
N LYS A 64 4.07 24.47 3.33
CA LYS A 64 5.44 24.26 3.82
C LYS A 64 5.86 25.23 4.94
N GLU A 65 5.16 26.34 5.08
CA GLU A 65 5.36 27.34 6.13
C GLU A 65 4.67 26.97 7.46
N THR A 66 3.76 25.99 7.44
CA THR A 66 2.98 25.59 8.62
C THR A 66 3.85 24.82 9.63
N THR A 67 3.83 25.26 10.89
CA THR A 67 4.58 24.63 11.99
C THR A 67 3.84 23.44 12.61
N ASN A 68 4.54 22.62 13.40
CA ASN A 68 3.90 21.56 14.20
C ASN A 68 2.85 22.14 15.18
N GLN A 69 3.10 23.34 15.71
CA GLN A 69 2.20 24.01 16.64
C GLN A 69 0.87 24.37 15.97
N ASP A 70 0.91 24.89 14.75
CA ASP A 70 -0.30 25.27 14.01
C ASP A 70 -1.19 24.06 13.73
N ILE A 71 -0.58 22.94 13.34
CA ILE A 71 -1.27 21.65 13.12
C ILE A 71 -1.87 21.15 14.44
N TYR A 72 -1.12 21.21 15.53
CA TYR A 72 -1.60 20.79 16.85
C TYR A 72 -2.82 21.60 17.29
N LEU A 73 -2.72 22.94 17.27
CA LEU A 73 -3.79 23.84 17.69
C LEU A 73 -5.06 23.65 16.85
N THR A 74 -4.91 23.42 15.56
CA THR A 74 -6.06 23.33 14.65
C THR A 74 -6.73 21.96 14.70
N CYS A 75 -5.94 20.88 14.74
CA CYS A 75 -6.46 19.52 14.53
C CYS A 75 -6.55 18.69 15.82
N VAL A 76 -5.59 18.83 16.73
CA VAL A 76 -5.42 17.88 17.85
C VAL A 76 -5.94 18.47 19.16
N GLN A 77 -5.61 19.72 19.47
CA GLN A 77 -6.02 20.39 20.71
C GLN A 77 -7.55 20.32 20.96
N PRO A 78 -8.44 20.55 19.98
CA PRO A 78 -9.88 20.43 20.19
C PRO A 78 -10.33 19.02 20.60
N LEU A 79 -9.54 18.00 20.25
CA LEU A 79 -9.84 16.61 20.55
C LEU A 79 -9.33 16.17 21.93
N ILE A 80 -8.29 16.83 22.47
CA ILE A 80 -7.78 16.51 23.80
C ILE A 80 -8.88 16.67 24.86
N SER A 81 -9.69 17.73 24.77
CA SER A 81 -10.82 17.95 25.68
C SER A 81 -11.84 16.81 25.60
N ALA A 82 -12.10 16.29 24.40
CA ALA A 82 -13.01 15.17 24.17
C ALA A 82 -12.55 13.85 24.84
N ALA A 83 -11.24 13.65 25.04
CA ALA A 83 -10.74 12.48 25.77
C ALA A 83 -11.20 12.46 27.24
N PHE A 84 -11.35 13.63 27.86
CA PHE A 84 -11.88 13.77 29.22
C PHE A 84 -13.39 13.52 29.30
N ASP A 85 -14.10 13.57 28.17
CA ASP A 85 -15.53 13.24 28.04
C ASP A 85 -15.77 11.76 27.69
N ARG A 86 -14.85 10.88 28.09
CA ARG A 86 -14.89 9.43 27.84
C ARG A 86 -14.85 9.01 26.38
N MET A 87 -14.32 9.85 25.49
CA MET A 87 -14.11 9.48 24.10
C MET A 87 -12.72 8.88 23.87
N LYS A 88 -12.62 8.03 22.84
CA LYS A 88 -11.34 7.55 22.31
C LYS A 88 -10.89 8.52 21.22
N ILE A 89 -9.70 9.09 21.37
CA ILE A 89 -9.13 10.03 20.41
C ILE A 89 -7.98 9.34 19.70
N THR A 90 -7.95 9.44 18.37
CA THR A 90 -6.89 8.85 17.57
C THR A 90 -6.33 9.88 16.61
N CYS A 91 -5.01 10.03 16.58
CA CYS A 91 -4.30 10.84 15.59
C CYS A 91 -3.29 9.94 14.88
N PHE A 92 -3.40 9.78 13.57
CA PHE A 92 -2.44 8.98 12.80
C PHE A 92 -1.80 9.78 11.66
N ALA A 93 -0.49 9.63 11.52
CA ALA A 93 0.30 10.19 10.43
C ALA A 93 0.48 9.12 9.35
N TYR A 94 0.20 9.49 8.11
CA TYR A 94 0.26 8.59 6.95
C TYR A 94 0.97 9.26 5.78
N GLY A 95 1.73 8.48 5.01
CA GLY A 95 2.46 8.95 3.84
C GLY A 95 3.75 8.19 3.61
N GLN A 96 4.43 8.47 2.50
CA GLN A 96 5.71 7.83 2.16
C GLN A 96 6.81 8.12 3.19
N THR A 97 7.89 7.34 3.16
CA THR A 97 9.11 7.63 3.91
C THR A 97 9.73 8.95 3.47
N GLY A 98 10.23 9.69 4.47
CA GLY A 98 10.75 11.04 4.26
C GLY A 98 9.68 12.11 3.99
N SER A 99 8.37 11.82 4.11
CA SER A 99 7.30 12.85 3.99
C SER A 99 7.10 13.71 5.24
N GLY A 100 7.73 13.37 6.37
CA GLY A 100 7.65 14.14 7.63
C GLY A 100 6.66 13.60 8.66
N LYS A 101 6.24 12.33 8.59
CA LYS A 101 5.38 11.68 9.59
C LYS A 101 5.95 11.76 11.01
N THR A 102 7.15 11.22 11.20
CA THR A 102 7.84 11.21 12.50
C THR A 102 8.18 12.61 12.96
N TYR A 103 8.57 13.53 12.06
CA TYR A 103 8.77 14.95 12.38
C TYR A 103 7.48 15.62 12.90
N THR A 104 6.32 15.26 12.36
CA THR A 104 5.03 15.76 12.85
C THR A 104 4.75 15.22 14.26
N MET A 105 4.88 13.91 14.42
CA MET A 105 4.50 13.21 15.64
C MET A 105 5.44 13.48 16.83
N MET A 106 6.74 13.29 16.60
CA MET A 106 7.80 13.39 17.60
C MET A 106 8.43 14.78 17.67
N GLY A 107 8.59 15.43 16.51
CA GLY A 107 9.34 16.68 16.40
C GLY A 107 10.84 16.48 16.18
N GLU A 108 11.60 17.53 16.44
CA GLU A 108 13.06 17.58 16.42
C GLU A 108 13.55 18.15 17.77
N LYS A 109 14.85 18.06 18.08
CA LYS A 109 15.41 18.47 19.39
C LYS A 109 14.93 19.83 19.92
N THR A 110 14.69 20.79 19.03
CA THR A 110 14.24 22.14 19.36
C THR A 110 12.79 22.43 18.97
N ILE A 111 12.15 21.53 18.21
CA ILE A 111 10.80 21.71 17.67
C ILE A 111 9.92 20.62 18.25
N PRO A 112 9.01 20.93 19.18
CA PRO A 112 8.14 19.92 19.76
C PRO A 112 7.26 19.27 18.68
N GLY A 113 7.04 17.96 18.81
CA GLY A 113 6.02 17.23 18.05
C GLY A 113 4.67 17.20 18.75
N LEU A 114 3.70 16.58 18.10
CA LEU A 114 2.34 16.42 18.64
C LEU A 114 2.33 15.68 19.99
N TYR A 115 3.26 14.77 20.25
CA TYR A 115 3.29 14.00 21.50
C TYR A 115 3.44 14.89 22.74
N ILE A 116 4.42 15.80 22.69
CA ILE A 116 4.77 16.66 23.84
C ILE A 116 3.69 17.72 24.04
N MET A 117 3.24 18.38 22.96
CA MET A 117 2.17 19.39 23.05
C MET A 117 0.87 18.81 23.62
N ALA A 118 0.51 17.59 23.21
CA ALA A 118 -0.65 16.90 23.74
C ALA A 118 -0.47 16.54 25.21
N ALA A 119 0.70 16.08 25.62
CA ALA A 119 1.00 15.78 27.02
C ALA A 119 0.84 17.02 27.91
N GLU A 120 1.37 18.17 27.48
CA GLU A 120 1.24 19.45 28.20
C GLU A 120 -0.23 19.84 28.41
N ASP A 121 -1.05 19.80 27.35
CA ASP A 121 -2.47 20.14 27.47
C ASP A 121 -3.26 19.11 28.30
N VAL A 122 -2.93 17.82 28.20
CA VAL A 122 -3.55 16.78 29.04
C VAL A 122 -3.30 17.05 30.51
N PHE A 123 -2.06 17.33 30.93
CA PHE A 123 -1.74 17.66 32.33
C PHE A 123 -2.38 18.99 32.78
N LYS A 124 -2.44 19.97 31.88
CA LYS A 124 -3.10 21.25 32.13
C LYS A 124 -4.61 21.10 32.36
N ILE A 125 -5.29 20.21 31.64
CA ILE A 125 -6.72 19.92 31.85
C ILE A 125 -6.93 19.07 33.10
N LEU A 126 -6.05 18.09 33.34
CA LEU A 126 -6.09 17.22 34.51
C LEU A 126 -6.06 18.02 35.82
N SER A 127 -5.11 18.95 35.93
CA SER A 127 -4.92 19.80 37.12
C SER A 127 -6.09 20.76 37.38
N LYS A 128 -6.85 21.14 36.35
CA LYS A 128 -7.97 22.09 36.48
C LYS A 128 -9.30 21.45 36.90
N SER A 129 -9.62 20.26 36.37
CA SER A 129 -11.01 19.77 36.42
C SER A 129 -11.17 18.28 36.70
N HIS A 130 -10.08 17.49 36.71
CA HIS A 130 -10.17 16.03 36.74
C HIS A 130 -9.14 15.37 37.67
N THR A 131 -8.97 15.89 38.88
CA THR A 131 -7.95 15.43 39.85
C THR A 131 -8.09 13.96 40.28
N SER A 132 -9.25 13.33 40.07
CA SER A 132 -9.47 11.91 40.36
C SER A 132 -8.91 10.96 39.28
N LEU A 133 -8.53 11.48 38.11
CA LEU A 133 -7.97 10.68 37.02
C LEU A 133 -6.45 10.53 37.19
N LYS A 134 -5.94 9.36 36.81
CA LYS A 134 -4.51 9.09 36.68
C LYS A 134 -4.16 8.84 35.22
N ILE A 135 -2.96 9.27 34.83
CA ILE A 135 -2.45 9.11 33.47
C ILE A 135 -1.52 7.91 33.42
N PHE A 136 -1.74 7.06 32.43
CA PHE A 136 -0.92 5.92 32.11
C PHE A 136 -0.46 6.02 30.66
N VAL A 137 0.82 5.75 30.41
CA VAL A 137 1.41 5.75 29.07
C VAL A 137 1.84 4.35 28.70
N SER A 138 1.52 3.94 27.48
CA SER A 138 2.08 2.75 26.86
C SER A 138 2.62 3.09 25.48
N PHE A 139 3.71 2.44 25.09
CA PHE A 139 4.36 2.69 23.81
C PHE A 139 4.83 1.36 23.22
N TYR A 140 4.35 1.05 22.03
CA TYR A 140 4.63 -0.21 21.36
C TYR A 140 4.73 0.00 19.86
N GLU A 141 5.33 -0.97 19.18
CA GLU A 141 5.44 -0.97 17.72
C GLU A 141 4.88 -2.25 17.11
N ILE A 142 4.44 -2.13 15.86
CA ILE A 142 4.09 -3.25 14.99
C ILE A 142 5.18 -3.34 13.94
N TYR A 143 5.97 -4.40 14.01
CA TYR A 143 7.09 -4.66 13.10
C TYR A 143 6.97 -6.09 12.54
N CYS A 144 7.05 -6.22 11.22
CA CYS A 144 6.98 -7.52 10.53
C CYS A 144 5.79 -8.40 10.98
N GLY A 145 4.60 -7.79 11.13
CA GLY A 145 3.38 -8.49 11.56
C GLY A 145 3.33 -8.90 13.04
N LYS A 146 4.30 -8.49 13.87
CA LYS A 146 4.35 -8.76 15.32
C LYS A 146 4.28 -7.47 16.13
N LEU A 147 3.71 -7.54 17.34
CA LEU A 147 3.70 -6.44 18.30
C LEU A 147 4.88 -6.55 19.25
N HIS A 148 5.54 -5.44 19.54
CA HIS A 148 6.64 -5.36 20.50
C HIS A 148 6.46 -4.17 21.44
N ASP A 149 6.66 -4.37 22.73
CA ASP A 149 6.58 -3.31 23.75
C ASP A 149 7.87 -2.49 23.78
N LEU A 150 7.80 -1.21 23.39
CA LEU A 150 8.97 -0.33 23.36
C LEU A 150 9.39 0.11 24.76
N LEU A 151 8.52 -0.01 25.77
CA LEU A 151 8.81 0.32 27.16
C LEU A 151 9.25 -0.90 27.97
N ASN A 152 9.42 -2.04 27.31
CA ASN A 152 9.85 -3.30 27.92
C ASN A 152 10.78 -4.06 26.97
N GLU A 153 11.81 -3.39 26.46
CA GLU A 153 12.91 -4.00 25.68
C GLU A 153 12.44 -4.84 24.48
N ARG A 154 11.40 -4.38 23.76
CA ARG A 154 10.78 -5.06 22.61
C ARG A 154 10.20 -6.44 22.94
N GLN A 155 9.75 -6.67 24.18
CA GLN A 155 9.03 -7.89 24.53
C GLN A 155 7.83 -8.09 23.58
N GLN A 156 7.72 -9.28 23.01
CA GLN A 156 6.65 -9.60 22.07
C GLN A 156 5.27 -9.61 22.77
N LEU A 157 4.29 -8.95 22.16
CA LEU A 157 2.91 -8.82 22.64
C LEU A 157 1.93 -9.52 21.70
N PHE A 158 0.69 -9.73 22.17
CA PHE A 158 -0.37 -10.35 21.38
C PHE A 158 -1.68 -9.57 21.49
N ALA A 159 -2.24 -9.15 20.35
CA ALA A 159 -3.58 -8.62 20.28
C ALA A 159 -4.61 -9.77 20.32
N ARG A 160 -5.56 -9.72 21.26
CA ARG A 160 -6.65 -10.68 21.37
C ARG A 160 -7.98 -9.97 21.55
N GLU A 161 -9.05 -10.58 21.05
CA GLU A 161 -10.40 -10.04 21.15
C GLU A 161 -11.17 -10.71 22.31
N ASP A 162 -11.85 -9.92 23.13
CA ASP A 162 -12.70 -10.43 24.22
C ASP A 162 -14.11 -10.81 23.73
N ALA A 163 -14.93 -11.39 24.63
CA ALA A 163 -16.32 -11.77 24.33
C ALA A 163 -17.22 -10.57 23.95
N LYS A 164 -16.80 -9.34 24.26
CA LYS A 164 -17.49 -8.09 23.92
C LYS A 164 -16.94 -7.47 22.64
N GLN A 165 -16.12 -8.20 21.89
CA GLN A 165 -15.47 -7.75 20.66
C GLN A 165 -14.49 -6.57 20.82
N ASN A 166 -13.96 -6.35 22.04
CA ASN A 166 -12.89 -5.38 22.26
C ASN A 166 -11.53 -6.04 22.08
N VAL A 167 -10.63 -5.35 21.37
CA VAL A 167 -9.26 -5.81 21.18
C VAL A 167 -8.40 -5.34 22.35
N ASN A 168 -7.78 -6.30 23.04
CA ASN A 168 -6.88 -6.09 24.16
C ASN A 168 -5.47 -6.59 23.80
N ILE A 169 -4.45 -5.79 24.10
CA ILE A 169 -3.05 -6.18 23.89
C ILE A 169 -2.54 -6.83 25.19
N ILE A 170 -2.30 -8.14 25.13
CA ILE A 170 -1.86 -8.92 26.29
C ILE A 170 -0.37 -8.71 26.50
N GLY A 171 0.00 -8.43 27.75
CA GLY A 171 1.39 -8.23 28.18
C GLY A 171 1.89 -6.79 28.03
N LEU A 172 1.09 -5.87 27.49
CA LEU A 172 1.47 -4.47 27.33
C LEU A 172 1.66 -3.81 28.69
N LYS A 173 2.84 -3.26 28.95
CA LYS A 173 3.09 -2.49 30.18
C LYS A 173 2.57 -1.06 30.03
N GLU A 174 1.95 -0.59 31.10
CA GLU A 174 1.50 0.79 31.25
C GLU A 174 2.27 1.45 32.38
N TRP A 175 2.86 2.61 32.09
CA TRP A 175 3.65 3.39 33.04
C TRP A 175 2.82 4.55 33.57
N SER A 176 2.67 4.63 34.89
CA SER A 176 2.02 5.77 35.54
C SER A 176 2.95 6.97 35.49
N VAL A 177 2.43 8.12 35.06
CA VAL A 177 3.19 9.37 34.90
C VAL A 177 2.50 10.49 35.66
N ASN A 178 3.28 11.36 36.30
CA ASN A 178 2.74 12.42 37.17
C ASN A 178 3.00 13.84 36.65
N ASN A 179 3.94 14.00 35.73
CA ASN A 179 4.28 15.27 35.12
C ASN A 179 4.68 15.08 33.64
N VAL A 180 4.84 16.19 32.92
CA VAL A 180 5.22 16.19 31.50
C VAL A 180 6.62 15.61 31.30
N ASP A 181 7.56 15.88 32.21
CA ASP A 181 8.94 15.37 32.12
C ASP A 181 9.02 13.84 32.20
N ASP A 182 8.15 13.21 33.00
CA ASP A 182 8.05 11.75 33.10
C ASP A 182 7.59 11.15 31.76
N ILE A 183 6.60 11.79 31.11
CA ILE A 183 6.15 11.37 29.77
C ILE A 183 7.28 11.52 28.76
N MET A 184 8.00 12.64 28.78
CA MET A 184 9.13 12.86 27.86
C MET A 184 10.19 11.77 28.02
N LYS A 185 10.57 11.43 29.26
CA LYS A 185 11.51 10.32 29.53
C LYS A 185 11.02 8.98 29.00
N VAL A 186 9.74 8.68 29.16
CA VAL A 186 9.13 7.44 28.66
C VAL A 186 9.14 7.40 27.12
N ILE A 187 8.84 8.52 26.47
CA ILE A 187 8.89 8.65 25.01
C ILE A 187 10.33 8.50 24.51
N ASP A 188 11.28 9.22 25.10
CA ASP A 188 12.70 9.17 24.72
C ASP A 188 13.27 7.76 24.88
N PHE A 189 12.92 7.06 25.96
CA PHE A 189 13.29 5.66 26.16
C PHE A 189 12.73 4.78 25.04
N GLY A 190 11.42 4.83 24.78
CA GLY A 190 10.80 4.00 23.74
C GLY A 190 11.32 4.30 22.33
N LEU A 191 11.66 5.57 22.05
CA LEU A 191 12.30 5.98 20.80
C LEU A 191 13.73 5.47 20.68
N SER A 192 14.50 5.48 21.77
CA SER A 192 15.85 4.92 21.76
C SER A 192 15.83 3.41 21.47
N VAL A 193 14.89 2.67 22.06
CA VAL A 193 14.67 1.25 21.80
C VAL A 193 14.29 1.02 20.34
N ARG A 194 13.37 1.84 19.79
CA ARG A 194 13.00 1.81 18.36
C ARG A 194 14.20 2.07 17.43
N MET A 195 15.16 2.90 17.85
CA MET A 195 16.36 3.25 17.07
C MET A 195 17.47 2.19 17.14
N THR A 196 17.61 1.48 18.26
CA THR A 196 18.67 0.47 18.46
C THR A 196 18.50 -0.83 17.65
N GLY A 197 17.35 -1.06 17.01
CA GLY A 197 17.12 -2.19 16.11
C GLY A 197 17.85 -2.11 14.76
N VAL A 198 18.50 -0.98 14.46
CA VAL A 198 19.05 -0.66 13.14
C VAL A 198 20.34 -1.44 12.86
N THR A 199 20.26 -2.37 11.92
CA THR A 199 21.45 -2.91 11.24
C THR A 199 21.79 -2.01 10.04
N GLY A 200 22.75 -1.10 10.24
CA GLY A 200 23.68 -0.55 9.24
C GLY A 200 23.19 0.28 8.05
N ALA A 201 21.95 0.14 7.55
CA ALA A 201 21.54 0.74 6.27
C ALA A 201 20.09 1.26 6.18
N ASN A 202 19.24 0.97 7.18
CA ASN A 202 17.79 1.18 7.06
C ASN A 202 17.26 2.11 8.17
N ASP A 203 16.53 3.15 7.78
CA ASP A 203 15.77 4.01 8.71
C ASP A 203 14.55 3.23 9.23
N GLU A 204 14.66 2.57 10.38
CA GLU A 204 13.61 1.68 10.95
C GLU A 204 12.30 2.42 11.27
N SER A 205 12.31 3.75 11.40
CA SER A 205 11.09 4.56 11.52
C SER A 205 10.16 4.43 10.32
N SER A 206 10.70 4.07 9.14
CA SER A 206 9.94 3.75 7.93
C SER A 206 9.30 2.37 7.93
N ARG A 207 9.73 1.45 8.81
CA ARG A 207 9.41 0.02 8.71
C ARG A 207 8.57 -0.56 9.84
N SER A 208 8.44 0.16 10.95
CA SER A 208 7.52 -0.19 12.04
C SER A 208 6.44 0.88 12.23
N HIS A 209 5.22 0.44 12.52
CA HIS A 209 4.15 1.34 12.95
C HIS A 209 4.28 1.55 14.45
N ALA A 210 4.54 2.76 14.91
CA ALA A 210 4.67 3.07 16.33
C ALA A 210 3.35 3.65 16.88
N VAL A 211 2.94 3.17 18.06
CA VAL A 211 1.69 3.57 18.70
C VAL A 211 1.95 3.99 20.14
N LEU A 212 1.83 5.30 20.39
CA LEU A 212 1.89 5.88 21.73
C LEU A 212 0.46 6.06 22.24
N GLN A 213 0.13 5.48 23.40
CA GLN A 213 -1.18 5.63 24.02
C GLN A 213 -1.06 6.35 25.36
N ILE A 214 -1.91 7.36 25.54
CA ILE A 214 -2.13 8.06 26.81
C ILE A 214 -3.53 7.66 27.29
N SER A 215 -3.59 6.86 28.34
CA SER A 215 -4.81 6.36 28.95
C SER A 215 -5.15 7.13 30.22
N LEU A 216 -6.36 7.67 30.28
CA LEU A 216 -6.93 8.32 31.46
C LEU A 216 -7.75 7.29 32.24
N LYS A 217 -7.38 7.03 33.50
CA LYS A 217 -8.07 6.02 34.33
C LYS A 217 -8.61 6.61 35.62
N ALA A 218 -9.85 6.25 35.96
CA ALA A 218 -10.47 6.52 37.25
C ALA A 218 -10.54 5.18 38.02
N ALA A 219 -9.90 5.08 39.18
CA ALA A 219 -9.88 3.84 39.98
C ALA A 219 -9.58 2.57 39.15
N ASN A 220 -8.52 2.61 38.33
CA ASN A 220 -8.08 1.58 37.38
C ASN A 220 -9.06 1.24 36.24
N LYS A 221 -10.21 1.92 36.13
CA LYS A 221 -11.11 1.80 34.98
C LYS A 221 -10.76 2.83 33.92
N LEU A 222 -10.68 2.40 32.65
CA LEU A 222 -10.44 3.29 31.52
C LEU A 222 -11.60 4.30 31.40
N HIS A 223 -11.26 5.59 31.50
CA HIS A 223 -12.19 6.69 31.31
C HIS A 223 -12.09 7.21 29.88
N GLY A 224 -10.87 7.55 29.43
CA GLY A 224 -10.59 8.05 28.08
C GLY A 224 -9.24 7.57 27.57
N LYS A 225 -9.02 7.64 26.26
CA LYS A 225 -7.76 7.20 25.63
C LYS A 225 -7.40 8.12 24.48
N ILE A 226 -6.16 8.55 24.41
CA ILE A 226 -5.59 9.26 23.27
C ILE A 226 -4.52 8.35 22.66
N SER A 227 -4.62 8.06 21.37
CA SER A 227 -3.67 7.21 20.64
C SER A 227 -3.04 8.02 19.52
N PHE A 228 -1.72 8.15 19.57
CA PHE A 228 -0.94 8.68 18.47
C PHE A 228 -0.26 7.55 17.72
N ILE A 229 -0.41 7.54 16.40
CA ILE A 229 0.10 6.46 15.55
C ILE A 229 0.99 7.07 14.45
N ASP A 230 2.25 6.68 14.47
CA ASP A 230 3.22 6.97 13.41
C ASP A 230 3.30 5.72 12.51
N LEU A 231 2.58 5.75 11.39
CA LEU A 231 2.56 4.63 10.46
C LEU A 231 3.88 4.51 9.71
N ALA A 232 4.23 3.28 9.33
CA ALA A 232 5.32 2.99 8.41
C ALA A 232 5.11 3.67 7.04
N GLY A 233 6.18 3.77 6.26
CA GLY A 233 6.15 4.33 4.90
C GLY A 233 5.20 3.55 3.98
N SER A 234 4.48 4.28 3.11
CA SER A 234 3.55 3.69 2.14
C SER A 234 4.17 3.42 0.76
N GLU A 235 5.50 3.54 0.62
CA GLU A 235 6.24 3.25 -0.61
C GLU A 235 6.29 1.75 -0.94
N ARG A 236 6.63 1.42 -2.20
CA ARG A 236 6.68 0.04 -2.68
C ARG A 236 8.05 -0.56 -2.36
N GLY A 237 8.08 -1.88 -2.13
CA GLY A 237 9.34 -2.61 -1.95
C GLY A 237 10.28 -2.57 -3.17
N ALA A 238 9.78 -2.18 -4.35
CA ALA A 238 10.59 -1.94 -5.54
C ALA A 238 11.46 -0.66 -5.43
N ASP A 239 11.13 0.24 -4.51
CA ASP A 239 11.81 1.54 -4.35
C ASP A 239 13.04 1.45 -3.43
N THR A 240 13.28 0.29 -2.80
CA THR A 240 14.43 0.06 -1.93
C THR A 240 15.62 -0.47 -2.72
N ILE A 241 16.76 0.22 -2.61
CA ILE A 241 18.03 -0.13 -3.28
C ILE A 241 18.63 -1.43 -2.72
N ASP A 242 18.38 -1.73 -1.44
CA ASP A 242 18.89 -2.91 -0.74
C ASP A 242 17.90 -4.09 -0.79
N ASN A 243 18.17 -5.02 -1.70
CA ASN A 243 17.36 -6.22 -1.95
C ASN A 243 17.59 -7.38 -0.96
N THR A 244 17.98 -7.09 0.28
CA THR A 244 18.13 -8.15 1.29
C THR A 244 16.78 -8.84 1.50
N LYS A 245 16.81 -10.17 1.72
CA LYS A 245 15.60 -10.97 2.02
C LYS A 245 14.76 -10.34 3.13
N GLN A 246 15.41 -9.81 4.18
CA GLN A 246 14.72 -9.14 5.28
C GLN A 246 13.97 -7.87 4.85
N THR A 247 14.63 -6.98 4.11
CA THR A 247 14.01 -5.74 3.59
C THR A 247 12.77 -6.04 2.73
N ARG A 248 12.81 -7.09 1.90
CA ARG A 248 11.66 -7.52 1.10
C ARG A 248 10.49 -8.01 1.96
N ILE A 249 10.76 -8.80 2.99
CA ILE A 249 9.75 -9.29 3.93
C ILE A 249 9.11 -8.12 4.70
N ASP A 250 9.93 -7.18 5.18
CA ASP A 250 9.46 -6.01 5.91
C ASP A 250 8.52 -5.16 5.02
N GLY A 251 8.94 -4.88 3.78
CA GLY A 251 8.14 -4.14 2.81
C GLY A 251 6.82 -4.82 2.47
N ALA A 252 6.80 -6.15 2.37
CA ALA A 252 5.58 -6.92 2.11
C ALA A 252 4.59 -6.83 3.29
N GLU A 253 5.06 -6.97 4.52
CA GLU A 253 4.19 -6.89 5.71
C GLU A 253 3.69 -5.46 5.98
N ILE A 254 4.51 -4.43 5.72
CA ILE A 254 4.06 -3.04 5.76
C ILE A 254 2.90 -2.82 4.78
N ASN A 255 3.09 -3.20 3.52
CA ASN A 255 2.07 -3.02 2.49
C ASN A 255 0.80 -3.83 2.78
N LYS A 256 0.93 -5.05 3.30
CA LYS A 256 -0.21 -5.86 3.76
C LYS A 256 -1.00 -5.17 4.87
N SER A 257 -0.32 -4.60 5.87
CA SER A 257 -1.00 -3.88 6.96
C SER A 257 -1.70 -2.60 6.49
N LEU A 258 -1.10 -1.85 5.57
CA LEU A 258 -1.71 -0.65 4.99
C LEU A 258 -2.86 -0.98 4.04
N LEU A 259 -2.76 -2.07 3.27
CA LEU A 259 -3.84 -2.58 2.42
C LEU A 259 -5.03 -3.05 3.27
N ALA A 260 -4.77 -3.78 4.36
CA ALA A 260 -5.82 -4.18 5.29
C ALA A 260 -6.53 -2.96 5.89
N LEU A 261 -5.79 -1.90 6.22
CA LEU A 261 -6.35 -0.64 6.69
C LEU A 261 -7.23 0.02 5.62
N LYS A 262 -6.77 0.05 4.36
CA LYS A 262 -7.54 0.52 3.20
C LYS A 262 -8.87 -0.22 3.07
N GLU A 263 -8.84 -1.53 3.16
CA GLU A 263 -10.04 -2.37 3.05
C GLU A 263 -10.98 -2.21 4.24
N CYS A 264 -10.47 -2.00 5.45
CA CYS A 264 -11.30 -1.68 6.61
C CYS A 264 -12.04 -0.35 6.43
N ILE A 265 -11.34 0.70 6.00
CA ILE A 265 -11.94 2.01 5.71
C ILE A 265 -12.98 1.88 4.59
N ARG A 266 -12.67 1.15 3.52
CA ARG A 266 -13.61 0.91 2.41
C ARG A 266 -14.86 0.13 2.85
N ALA A 267 -14.72 -0.88 3.70
CA ALA A 267 -15.85 -1.64 4.20
C ALA A 267 -16.74 -0.82 5.15
N LEU A 268 -16.15 0.10 5.93
CA LEU A 268 -16.88 1.07 6.74
C LEU A 268 -17.65 2.08 5.89
N ASP A 269 -17.09 2.49 4.75
CA ASP A 269 -17.72 3.41 3.79
C ASP A 269 -18.95 2.78 3.10
N GLN A 270 -18.82 1.50 2.72
CA GLN A 270 -19.88 0.77 2.02
C GLN A 270 -20.93 0.17 2.97
N GLU A 271 -20.88 0.49 4.27
CA GLU A 271 -21.74 -0.08 5.33
C GLU A 271 -21.86 -1.61 5.27
N LYS A 272 -20.75 -2.29 4.93
CA LYS A 272 -20.76 -3.76 4.88
C LYS A 272 -21.07 -4.31 6.27
N SER A 273 -21.89 -5.37 6.32
CA SER A 273 -22.24 -6.05 7.57
C SER A 273 -21.02 -6.55 8.34
N HIS A 274 -19.93 -6.89 7.64
CA HIS A 274 -18.67 -7.30 8.22
C HIS A 274 -17.51 -6.41 7.74
N THR A 275 -16.83 -5.76 8.70
CA THR A 275 -15.57 -5.02 8.45
C THR A 275 -14.37 -5.90 8.80
N PRO A 276 -13.40 -6.11 7.88
CA PRO A 276 -12.33 -7.10 8.04
C PRO A 276 -11.17 -6.63 8.94
N PHE A 277 -11.45 -6.22 10.18
CA PHE A 277 -10.43 -5.74 11.13
C PHE A 277 -9.36 -6.78 11.48
N ARG A 278 -9.60 -8.07 11.20
CA ARG A 278 -8.63 -9.15 11.40
C ARG A 278 -7.58 -9.30 10.29
N GLY A 279 -7.68 -8.51 9.21
CA GLY A 279 -6.76 -8.59 8.06
C GLY A 279 -5.30 -8.27 8.39
N SER A 280 -5.03 -7.54 9.47
CA SER A 280 -3.69 -7.31 10.01
C SER A 280 -3.73 -7.00 11.51
N ILE A 281 -2.59 -7.12 12.20
CA ILE A 281 -2.47 -6.69 13.60
C ILE A 281 -2.76 -5.18 13.74
N LEU A 282 -2.32 -4.36 12.77
CA LEU A 282 -2.58 -2.92 12.75
C LEU A 282 -4.08 -2.64 12.77
N THR A 283 -4.86 -3.28 11.89
CA THR A 283 -6.31 -3.09 11.84
C THR A 283 -7.03 -3.63 13.07
N GLN A 284 -6.50 -4.67 13.73
CA GLN A 284 -7.04 -5.14 15.00
C GLN A 284 -6.85 -4.09 16.10
N VAL A 285 -5.65 -3.53 16.22
CA VAL A 285 -5.34 -2.46 17.20
C VAL A 285 -6.16 -1.20 16.91
N LEU A 286 -6.34 -0.85 15.64
CA LEU A 286 -7.06 0.35 15.22
C LEU A 286 -8.60 0.20 15.21
N LYS A 287 -9.15 -0.99 15.48
CA LYS A 287 -10.61 -1.20 15.52
C LYS A 287 -11.32 -0.17 16.40
N ASP A 288 -10.76 0.09 17.58
CA ASP A 288 -11.23 1.08 18.56
C ASP A 288 -11.18 2.53 18.08
N SER A 289 -10.39 2.82 17.05
CA SER A 289 -10.23 4.15 16.45
C SER A 289 -11.30 4.45 15.39
N PHE A 290 -11.95 3.42 14.85
CA PHE A 290 -12.95 3.54 13.80
C PHE A 290 -14.36 3.11 14.23
N VAL A 291 -14.51 2.43 15.36
CA VAL A 291 -15.77 1.88 15.87
C VAL A 291 -16.09 2.42 17.27
N GLY A 292 -17.36 2.67 17.57
CA GLY A 292 -17.81 3.23 18.86
C GLY A 292 -17.62 4.75 18.99
N ARG A 293 -17.57 5.23 20.24
CA ARG A 293 -17.42 6.66 20.60
C ARG A 293 -15.97 7.11 20.44
N CYS A 294 -15.60 7.42 19.20
CA CYS A 294 -14.27 7.89 18.85
C CYS A 294 -14.29 9.18 18.02
N LYS A 295 -13.20 9.94 18.09
CA LYS A 295 -12.87 11.02 17.15
C LYS A 295 -11.47 10.79 16.62
N THR A 296 -11.32 10.91 15.30
CA THR A 296 -10.08 10.52 14.64
C THR A 296 -9.59 11.60 13.69
N VAL A 297 -8.30 11.90 13.72
CA VAL A 297 -7.62 12.77 12.75
C VAL A 297 -6.61 11.95 11.98
N MET A 298 -6.69 12.05 10.67
CA MET A 298 -5.68 11.58 9.73
C MET A 298 -4.86 12.78 9.25
N ILE A 299 -3.54 12.74 9.47
CA ILE A 299 -2.59 13.69 8.91
C ILE A 299 -1.87 13.00 7.76
N ALA A 300 -2.20 13.38 6.53
CA ALA A 300 -1.55 12.88 5.33
C ALA A 300 -0.32 13.74 5.01
N ASN A 301 0.87 13.23 5.33
CA ASN A 301 2.15 13.86 5.06
C ASN A 301 2.59 13.57 3.62
N ILE A 302 2.94 14.61 2.86
CA ILE A 302 3.36 14.48 1.47
C ILE A 302 4.64 15.26 1.15
N SER A 303 5.39 14.75 0.18
CA SER A 303 6.59 15.40 -0.36
C SER A 303 6.21 16.28 -1.56
N PRO A 304 6.69 17.53 -1.66
CA PRO A 304 6.42 18.36 -2.82
C PRO A 304 7.34 18.05 -4.01
N ALA A 305 8.31 17.14 -3.88
CA ALA A 305 9.34 16.94 -4.90
C ALA A 305 8.85 16.12 -6.10
N SER A 306 9.28 16.50 -7.30
CA SER A 306 8.88 15.84 -8.57
C SER A 306 9.21 14.36 -8.64
N ASN A 307 10.32 13.90 -8.06
CA ASN A 307 10.69 12.49 -8.00
C ASN A 307 9.76 11.64 -7.10
N ASN A 308 8.94 12.29 -6.27
CA ASN A 308 8.01 11.65 -5.36
C ASN A 308 6.54 11.79 -5.83
N CYS A 309 6.32 12.14 -7.09
CA CYS A 309 4.98 12.40 -7.64
C CYS A 309 4.03 11.22 -7.45
N GLU A 310 4.45 10.01 -7.85
CA GLU A 310 3.61 8.81 -7.73
C GLU A 310 3.21 8.52 -6.27
N HIS A 311 4.15 8.59 -5.34
CA HIS A 311 3.90 8.36 -3.91
C HIS A 311 2.97 9.43 -3.31
N THR A 312 3.12 10.67 -3.74
CA THR A 312 2.25 11.78 -3.33
C THR A 312 0.83 11.56 -3.81
N LEU A 313 0.64 11.21 -5.09
CA LEU A 313 -0.67 10.88 -5.65
C LEU A 313 -1.31 9.68 -4.93
N ASN A 314 -0.54 8.64 -4.62
CA ASN A 314 -1.04 7.48 -3.88
C ASN A 314 -1.50 7.85 -2.47
N THR A 315 -0.73 8.70 -1.77
CA THR A 315 -1.08 9.17 -0.42
C THR A 315 -2.36 10.02 -0.44
N LEU A 316 -2.48 10.93 -1.40
CA LEU A 316 -3.64 11.81 -1.55
C LEU A 316 -4.91 11.06 -1.95
N ARG A 317 -4.83 10.13 -2.90
CA ARG A 317 -5.95 9.26 -3.28
C ARG A 317 -6.44 8.44 -2.10
N TYR A 318 -5.52 7.94 -1.28
CA TYR A 318 -5.87 7.21 -0.07
C TYR A 318 -6.60 8.12 0.92
N ALA A 319 -6.04 9.29 1.23
CA ALA A 319 -6.63 10.26 2.15
C ALA A 319 -8.03 10.74 1.68
N ASP A 320 -8.19 10.98 0.39
CA ASP A 320 -9.47 11.42 -0.19
C ASP A 320 -10.56 10.36 0.02
N ARG A 321 -10.22 9.07 -0.13
CA ARG A 321 -11.15 7.98 0.16
C ARG A 321 -11.52 7.90 1.65
N VAL A 322 -10.58 8.17 2.56
CA VAL A 322 -10.90 8.25 4.01
C VAL A 322 -11.87 9.39 4.30
N LYS A 323 -11.76 10.51 3.58
CA LYS A 323 -12.66 11.66 3.73
C LYS A 323 -14.09 11.34 3.31
N GLU A 324 -14.29 10.46 2.32
CA GLU A 324 -15.62 10.11 1.83
C GLU A 324 -16.51 9.42 2.86
N LEU A 325 -15.93 8.83 3.90
CA LEU A 325 -16.63 8.34 5.10
C LEU A 325 -17.55 9.39 5.78
N LYS A 326 -17.40 10.67 5.41
CA LYS A 326 -18.25 11.78 5.89
C LYS A 326 -19.55 11.95 5.10
N LYS A 327 -19.63 11.48 3.85
CA LYS A 327 -20.71 11.81 2.90
C LYS A 327 -21.87 10.80 2.99
N ILE A 328 -22.38 10.55 4.18
CA ILE A 328 -23.39 9.50 4.47
C ILE A 328 -24.81 9.85 3.94
N ASN A 329 -25.04 11.00 3.28
CA ASN A 329 -26.41 11.48 2.98
C ASN A 329 -26.78 11.68 1.49
N LYS A 330 -26.20 10.99 0.50
CA LYS A 330 -26.76 10.99 -0.86
C LYS A 330 -26.82 9.60 -1.51
N PRO A 331 -27.96 9.25 -2.17
CA PRO A 331 -28.08 7.98 -2.89
C PRO A 331 -27.16 7.98 -4.12
N GLN A 332 -26.37 6.93 -4.24
CA GLN A 332 -25.35 6.73 -5.27
C GLN A 332 -26.02 6.40 -6.63
N ARG A 333 -25.59 7.06 -7.72
CA ARG A 333 -26.05 6.75 -9.09
C ARG A 333 -25.37 5.47 -9.60
N ARG A 334 -26.13 4.64 -10.32
CA ARG A 334 -25.72 3.30 -10.80
C ARG A 334 -24.56 3.28 -11.82
N GLU A 335 -24.18 4.42 -12.40
CA GLU A 335 -23.13 4.49 -13.42
C GLU A 335 -21.69 4.34 -12.87
N ASP A 336 -21.50 4.48 -11.55
CA ASP A 336 -20.18 4.46 -10.92
C ASP A 336 -19.67 3.05 -10.50
N ALA A 337 -20.53 2.02 -10.54
CA ALA A 337 -20.25 0.73 -9.91
C ALA A 337 -19.09 -0.07 -10.55
N LEU A 338 -18.85 0.09 -11.86
CA LEU A 338 -17.81 -0.67 -12.58
C LEU A 338 -16.42 -0.02 -12.44
N ALA A 339 -16.35 1.32 -12.42
CA ALA A 339 -15.12 2.06 -12.14
C ALA A 339 -14.72 1.94 -10.67
N ASP A 340 -15.70 1.92 -9.74
CA ASP A 340 -15.49 1.66 -8.31
C ASP A 340 -15.03 0.21 -8.04
N ALA A 341 -15.39 -0.76 -8.89
CA ALA A 341 -14.94 -2.15 -8.79
C ALA A 341 -13.52 -2.38 -9.34
N LEU A 342 -13.07 -1.57 -10.31
CA LEU A 342 -11.82 -1.75 -11.05
C LEU A 342 -10.71 -0.72 -10.72
N MET A 343 -10.95 0.21 -9.80
CA MET A 343 -9.97 1.25 -9.38
C MET A 343 -9.41 2.11 -10.54
N LEU A 344 -10.24 2.48 -11.51
CA LEU A 344 -9.84 3.40 -12.59
C LEU A 344 -10.05 4.87 -12.16
N PRO A 345 -9.21 5.81 -12.62
CA PRO A 345 -9.43 7.24 -12.38
C PRO A 345 -10.74 7.69 -13.02
N ARG A 346 -11.57 8.44 -12.27
CA ARG A 346 -12.71 9.17 -12.84
C ARG A 346 -12.17 10.27 -13.75
N GLN A 347 -12.49 10.19 -15.03
CA GLN A 347 -12.26 11.31 -15.94
C GLN A 347 -13.10 12.51 -15.46
N PRO A 348 -12.51 13.70 -15.31
CA PRO A 348 -13.28 14.89 -14.96
C PRO A 348 -14.27 15.19 -16.09
N SER A 349 -15.55 15.16 -15.77
CA SER A 349 -16.64 15.56 -16.67
C SER A 349 -16.59 17.07 -16.90
N ASN A 350 -15.70 17.53 -17.78
CA ASN A 350 -15.78 18.87 -18.37
C ASN A 350 -16.53 18.78 -19.69
N THR A 351 -17.84 19.02 -19.62
CA THR A 351 -18.71 19.15 -20.78
C THR A 351 -18.43 20.49 -21.47
N VAL A 352 -17.56 20.50 -22.49
CA VAL A 352 -17.61 21.56 -23.51
C VAL A 352 -18.69 21.17 -24.51
N ARG A 353 -19.80 21.89 -24.44
CA ARG A 353 -20.95 21.80 -25.35
C ARG A 353 -20.54 22.35 -26.72
N GLN A 354 -20.12 21.49 -27.65
CA GLN A 354 -20.04 21.84 -29.07
C GLN A 354 -21.15 21.17 -29.87
N MET A 355 -21.74 21.97 -30.76
CA MET A 355 -22.93 21.71 -31.54
C MET A 355 -22.68 20.61 -32.58
N LYS A 356 -23.67 19.72 -32.75
CA LYS A 356 -23.72 18.73 -33.83
C LYS A 356 -23.89 19.42 -35.21
N PRO A 357 -23.35 18.81 -36.26
CA PRO A 357 -24.14 18.57 -37.47
C PRO A 357 -24.31 17.07 -37.75
N ALA A 358 -25.28 16.79 -38.62
CA ALA A 358 -25.97 15.53 -38.78
C ALA A 358 -25.34 14.57 -39.81
N ASN A 359 -25.63 13.28 -39.59
CA ASN A 359 -25.80 12.16 -40.52
C ASN A 359 -24.70 11.81 -41.56
N SER A 360 -24.09 10.63 -41.39
CA SER A 360 -23.92 9.63 -42.46
C SER A 360 -23.75 8.22 -41.86
N PRO A 361 -24.06 7.15 -42.61
CA PRO A 361 -24.54 5.88 -42.05
C PRO A 361 -23.44 4.92 -41.59
N VAL A 362 -23.83 4.06 -40.65
CA VAL A 362 -23.06 2.96 -40.08
C VAL A 362 -22.83 1.87 -41.13
N SER A 363 -21.57 1.65 -41.51
CA SER A 363 -21.12 0.45 -42.23
C SER A 363 -20.72 -0.62 -41.21
N GLN A 364 -21.42 -1.75 -41.20
CA GLN A 364 -21.04 -2.95 -40.47
C GLN A 364 -19.72 -3.49 -41.05
N ALA A 365 -18.63 -3.44 -40.27
CA ALA A 365 -17.40 -4.14 -40.60
C ALA A 365 -17.46 -5.55 -39.97
N ASN A 366 -17.62 -6.55 -40.83
CA ASN A 366 -17.50 -7.96 -40.51
C ASN A 366 -16.11 -8.29 -39.97
N PHE A 367 -16.05 -9.04 -38.87
CA PHE A 367 -14.86 -9.75 -38.43
C PHE A 367 -14.39 -10.69 -39.54
N VAL A 368 -13.18 -10.44 -40.06
CA VAL A 368 -12.48 -11.38 -40.93
C VAL A 368 -11.76 -12.40 -40.03
N PRO A 369 -11.86 -13.72 -40.29
CA PRO A 369 -11.11 -14.72 -39.53
C PRO A 369 -9.62 -14.60 -39.83
N ALA A 370 -8.79 -14.68 -38.79
CA ALA A 370 -7.34 -14.72 -38.91
C ALA A 370 -6.90 -15.93 -39.76
N VAL A 371 -6.05 -15.66 -40.75
CA VAL A 371 -5.31 -16.67 -41.52
C VAL A 371 -4.24 -17.28 -40.60
N PRO A 372 -4.07 -18.61 -40.54
CA PRO A 372 -3.02 -19.22 -39.73
C PRO A 372 -1.66 -19.11 -40.45
N LEU A 373 -0.74 -18.34 -39.88
CA LEU A 373 0.68 -18.41 -40.24
C LEU A 373 1.31 -19.59 -39.50
N ASN A 374 1.61 -20.63 -40.27
CA ASN A 374 2.35 -21.82 -39.85
C ASN A 374 3.83 -21.43 -39.59
N HIS A 375 4.21 -21.33 -38.33
CA HIS A 375 5.57 -21.61 -37.89
C HIS A 375 5.54 -22.61 -36.75
N ASN A 376 5.68 -23.88 -37.13
CA ASN A 376 5.93 -25.00 -36.22
C ASN A 376 7.30 -24.84 -35.58
N VAL A 377 7.36 -24.44 -34.30
CA VAL A 377 8.43 -24.83 -33.37
C VAL A 377 7.80 -25.09 -32.01
N SER A 378 7.28 -26.30 -31.81
CA SER A 378 6.79 -26.78 -30.51
C SER A 378 8.00 -27.19 -29.66
N SER A 379 8.66 -26.25 -29.00
CA SER A 379 9.65 -26.57 -27.95
C SER A 379 8.94 -26.77 -26.61
N LYS A 380 8.19 -27.88 -26.48
CA LYS A 380 7.71 -28.33 -25.17
C LYS A 380 8.91 -28.89 -24.42
N THR A 381 9.40 -28.19 -23.40
CA THR A 381 10.24 -28.85 -22.40
C THR A 381 9.36 -29.88 -21.69
N PRO A 382 9.69 -31.18 -21.75
CA PRO A 382 8.89 -32.18 -21.06
C PRO A 382 8.95 -31.93 -19.55
N PRO A 383 7.88 -32.24 -18.80
CA PRO A 383 7.92 -32.19 -17.35
C PRO A 383 9.08 -33.05 -16.82
N PRO A 384 9.61 -32.78 -15.61
CA PRO A 384 10.66 -33.60 -15.03
C PRO A 384 10.27 -35.08 -15.10
N LYS A 385 11.14 -35.95 -15.63
CA LYS A 385 10.89 -37.41 -15.77
C LYS A 385 10.39 -38.09 -14.49
N ALA A 386 10.68 -37.50 -13.33
CA ALA A 386 10.20 -37.93 -12.02
C ALA A 386 8.67 -37.81 -11.87
N VAL A 387 8.01 -36.87 -12.57
CA VAL A 387 6.57 -36.57 -12.44
C VAL A 387 5.73 -37.38 -13.43
N GLU A 388 6.25 -37.70 -14.62
CA GLU A 388 5.52 -38.46 -15.66
C GLU A 388 5.01 -39.82 -15.17
N LYS A 389 5.77 -40.49 -14.30
CA LYS A 389 5.39 -41.77 -13.67
C LYS A 389 4.07 -41.68 -12.90
N PHE A 390 3.81 -40.56 -12.24
CA PHE A 390 2.62 -40.32 -11.38
C PHE A 390 1.41 -39.80 -12.18
N LEU A 391 1.64 -39.23 -13.35
CA LEU A 391 0.57 -38.75 -14.23
C LEU A 391 -0.13 -39.89 -14.99
N SER A 392 0.49 -41.07 -15.09
CA SER A 392 -0.10 -42.26 -15.71
C SER A 392 -1.48 -42.62 -15.13
N PRO A 393 -2.49 -42.94 -15.97
CA PRO A 393 -3.83 -43.35 -15.51
C PRO A 393 -3.83 -44.65 -14.68
N ASN A 394 -2.83 -45.50 -14.86
CA ASN A 394 -2.74 -46.82 -14.23
C ASN A 394 -1.89 -46.84 -12.96
N TRP A 395 -1.37 -45.69 -12.53
CA TRP A 395 -0.56 -45.61 -11.32
C TRP A 395 -1.47 -45.53 -10.08
N MET A 396 -1.25 -46.43 -9.12
CA MET A 396 -1.92 -46.44 -7.81
C MET A 396 -0.87 -46.57 -6.71
N ALA A 397 -1.01 -45.77 -5.65
CA ALA A 397 -0.19 -45.92 -4.45
C ALA A 397 -0.51 -47.24 -3.76
N LYS A 398 0.50 -48.07 -3.48
CA LYS A 398 0.36 -49.37 -2.81
C LYS A 398 0.87 -49.34 -1.37
N SER A 399 1.55 -48.27 -0.99
CA SER A 399 2.17 -48.09 0.32
C SER A 399 2.34 -46.60 0.66
N GLU A 400 2.53 -46.29 1.93
CA GLU A 400 2.87 -44.95 2.43
C GLU A 400 4.19 -44.42 1.83
N LYS A 401 5.09 -45.32 1.43
CA LYS A 401 6.33 -45.00 0.72
C LYS A 401 6.07 -44.42 -0.69
N ASP A 402 5.02 -44.86 -1.37
CA ASP A 402 4.65 -44.34 -2.70
C ASP A 402 4.07 -42.92 -2.61
N LEU A 403 3.38 -42.60 -1.50
CA LEU A 403 2.91 -41.24 -1.21
C LEU A 403 4.07 -40.28 -0.93
N MET A 404 5.10 -40.74 -0.20
CA MET A 404 6.32 -39.95 0.04
C MET A 404 7.08 -39.69 -1.27
N GLU A 405 7.22 -40.69 -2.16
CA GLU A 405 7.87 -40.52 -3.47
C GLU A 405 7.10 -39.52 -4.36
N MET A 406 5.77 -39.55 -4.32
CA MET A 406 4.91 -38.59 -5.04
C MET A 406 5.01 -37.17 -4.46
N SER A 407 5.10 -37.04 -3.14
CA SER A 407 5.31 -35.75 -2.46
C SER A 407 6.67 -35.13 -2.82
N GLU A 408 7.73 -35.93 -2.88
CA GLU A 408 9.06 -35.46 -3.29
C GLU A 408 9.07 -35.03 -4.78
N GLY A 409 8.32 -35.74 -5.63
CA GLY A 409 8.11 -35.35 -7.03
C GLY A 409 7.33 -34.05 -7.18
N HIS A 410 6.29 -33.85 -6.36
CA HIS A 410 5.49 -32.63 -6.32
C HIS A 410 6.32 -31.42 -5.85
N GLU A 411 7.15 -31.59 -4.82
CA GLU A 411 8.06 -30.54 -4.35
C GLU A 411 9.08 -30.13 -5.42
N LYS A 412 9.63 -31.09 -6.18
CA LYS A 412 10.53 -30.79 -7.32
C LYS A 412 9.80 -30.01 -8.42
N LEU A 413 8.54 -30.34 -8.71
CA LEU A 413 7.73 -29.60 -9.68
C LEU A 413 7.43 -28.18 -9.22
N ILE A 414 7.09 -27.99 -7.94
CA ILE A 414 6.86 -26.66 -7.35
C ILE A 414 8.11 -25.79 -7.48
N ASN A 415 9.29 -26.32 -7.12
CA ASN A 415 10.54 -25.57 -7.23
C ASN A 415 10.87 -25.17 -8.69
N LEU A 416 10.55 -26.03 -9.65
CA LEU A 416 10.67 -25.70 -11.07
C LEU A 416 9.70 -24.57 -11.47
N ILE A 417 8.43 -24.66 -11.07
CA ILE A 417 7.39 -23.64 -11.37
C ILE A 417 7.80 -22.28 -10.78
N LEU A 418 8.32 -22.25 -9.56
CA LEU A 418 8.81 -21.01 -8.94
C LEU A 418 9.97 -20.39 -9.72
N THR A 419 10.88 -21.22 -10.22
CA THR A 419 12.01 -20.75 -11.04
C THR A 419 11.52 -20.24 -12.40
N GLU A 420 10.62 -20.97 -13.05
CA GLU A 420 10.01 -20.56 -14.32
C GLU A 420 9.14 -19.31 -14.19
N GLU A 421 8.46 -19.11 -13.06
CA GLU A 421 7.71 -17.90 -12.74
C GLU A 421 8.66 -16.69 -12.69
N GLU A 422 9.76 -16.80 -11.95
CA GLU A 422 10.77 -15.74 -11.86
C GLU A 422 11.37 -15.42 -13.24
N GLU A 423 11.75 -16.44 -14.02
CA GLU A 423 12.29 -16.29 -15.37
C GLU A 423 11.28 -15.69 -16.36
N LEU A 424 10.02 -16.12 -16.32
CA LEU A 424 8.95 -15.59 -17.18
C LEU A 424 8.67 -14.12 -16.85
N ILE A 425 8.57 -13.76 -15.57
CA ILE A 425 8.35 -12.38 -15.14
C ILE A 425 9.54 -11.50 -15.53
N ALA A 426 10.77 -11.97 -15.32
CA ALA A 426 11.98 -11.26 -15.73
C ALA A 426 12.03 -11.06 -17.25
N SER A 427 11.74 -12.11 -18.02
CA SER A 427 11.69 -12.06 -19.49
C SER A 427 10.59 -11.11 -19.99
N HIS A 428 9.42 -11.11 -19.37
CA HIS A 428 8.32 -10.21 -19.71
C HIS A 428 8.69 -8.74 -19.46
N ARG A 429 9.35 -8.44 -18.32
CA ARG A 429 9.89 -7.09 -18.04
C ARG A 429 10.93 -6.68 -19.08
N GLN A 430 11.88 -7.54 -19.38
CA GLN A 430 12.90 -7.28 -20.40
C GLN A 430 12.30 -7.01 -21.78
N HIS A 431 11.22 -7.70 -22.15
CA HIS A 431 10.52 -7.42 -23.41
C HIS A 431 9.82 -6.07 -23.41
N ILE A 432 9.23 -5.64 -22.30
CA ILE A 432 8.67 -4.29 -22.17
C ILE A 432 9.78 -3.26 -22.38
N ASP A 433 10.95 -3.44 -21.76
CA ASP A 433 12.10 -2.55 -21.94
C ASP A 433 12.62 -2.56 -23.39
N ASN A 434 12.72 -3.74 -24.01
CA ASN A 434 13.11 -3.87 -25.42
C ASN A 434 12.09 -3.24 -26.37
N MET A 435 10.79 -3.33 -26.06
CA MET A 435 9.71 -2.74 -26.85
C MET A 435 9.84 -1.21 -26.88
N VAL A 436 10.22 -0.58 -25.76
CA VAL A 436 10.51 0.86 -25.73
C VAL A 436 11.67 1.21 -26.67
N GLY A 437 12.72 0.38 -26.71
CA GLY A 437 13.84 0.54 -27.65
C GLY A 437 13.38 0.43 -29.10
N ILE A 438 12.63 -0.62 -29.44
CA ILE A 438 12.13 -0.83 -30.80
C ILE A 438 11.18 0.30 -31.23
N ILE A 439 10.29 0.78 -30.35
CA ILE A 439 9.42 1.93 -30.65
C ILE A 439 10.24 3.18 -30.97
N LYS A 440 11.35 3.40 -30.24
CA LYS A 440 12.26 4.51 -30.51
C LYS A 440 12.92 4.39 -31.88
N ASP A 441 13.34 3.19 -32.27
CA ASP A 441 13.94 2.94 -33.57
C ASP A 441 12.92 3.04 -34.72
N GLU A 442 11.69 2.56 -34.51
CA GLU A 442 10.55 2.73 -35.44
C GLU A 442 10.20 4.21 -35.64
N MET A 443 10.19 4.99 -34.57
CA MET A 443 10.02 6.46 -34.67
C MET A 443 11.17 7.11 -35.42
N GLY A 444 12.39 6.59 -35.28
CA GLY A 444 13.58 7.05 -36.01
C GLY A 444 13.42 6.91 -37.52
N ILE A 445 13.07 5.71 -38.00
CA ILE A 445 12.90 5.48 -39.45
C ILE A 445 11.70 6.24 -40.03
N LEU A 446 10.64 6.46 -39.25
CA LEU A 446 9.50 7.28 -39.66
C LEU A 446 9.91 8.74 -39.81
N HIS A 447 10.77 9.24 -38.92
CA HIS A 447 11.30 10.59 -39.03
C HIS A 447 12.23 10.76 -40.23
N GLU A 448 13.06 9.74 -40.54
CA GLU A 448 13.96 9.76 -41.68
C GLU A 448 13.23 9.70 -43.02
N VAL A 449 12.17 8.89 -43.13
CA VAL A 449 11.40 8.78 -44.38
C VAL A 449 10.62 10.06 -44.70
N ASP A 450 10.23 10.84 -43.68
CA ASP A 450 9.55 12.13 -43.82
C ASP A 450 10.48 13.27 -44.31
N GLN A 451 11.81 13.07 -44.35
CA GLN A 451 12.75 14.07 -44.84
C GLN A 451 12.82 14.14 -46.38
N PRO A 452 13.05 15.33 -46.98
CA PRO A 452 13.20 15.45 -48.42
C PRO A 452 14.42 14.68 -48.94
N GLY A 453 14.22 13.74 -49.87
CA GLY A 453 15.30 12.95 -50.46
C GLY A 453 15.59 11.63 -49.75
N SER A 454 14.67 11.13 -48.93
CA SER A 454 14.75 9.84 -48.24
C SER A 454 14.74 8.65 -49.21
N ASP A 455 15.47 7.59 -48.84
CA ASP A 455 15.51 6.33 -49.58
C ASP A 455 14.43 5.37 -49.06
N VAL A 456 13.43 5.09 -49.91
CA VAL A 456 12.30 4.21 -49.57
C VAL A 456 12.74 2.75 -49.44
N ASP A 457 13.79 2.32 -50.14
CA ASP A 457 14.32 0.96 -50.05
C ASP A 457 15.07 0.75 -48.73
N GLU A 458 15.77 1.77 -48.23
CA GLU A 458 16.41 1.78 -46.91
C GLU A 458 15.37 1.71 -45.79
N TYR A 459 14.31 2.52 -45.89
CA TYR A 459 13.16 2.47 -44.97
C TYR A 459 12.50 1.08 -44.93
N ALA A 460 12.22 0.49 -46.10
CA ALA A 460 11.58 -0.82 -46.19
C ALA A 460 12.46 -1.94 -45.59
N THR A 461 13.78 -1.83 -45.76
CA THR A 461 14.74 -2.79 -45.21
C THR A 461 14.86 -2.66 -43.69
N ALA A 462 14.94 -1.43 -43.17
CA ALA A 462 14.99 -1.16 -41.73
C ALA A 462 13.70 -1.61 -41.02
N LEU A 463 12.53 -1.30 -41.60
CA LEU A 463 11.24 -1.73 -41.06
C LEU A 463 11.12 -3.27 -41.02
N ARG A 464 11.58 -3.96 -42.06
CA ARG A 464 11.59 -5.43 -42.09
C ARG A 464 12.43 -6.01 -40.94
N SER A 465 13.64 -5.49 -40.74
CA SER A 465 14.53 -5.93 -39.66
C SER A 465 13.91 -5.75 -38.27
N MET A 466 13.25 -4.61 -38.02
CA MET A 466 12.58 -4.35 -36.74
C MET A 466 11.37 -5.26 -36.49
N LEU A 467 10.55 -5.50 -37.52
CA LEU A 467 9.42 -6.43 -37.41
C LEU A 467 9.91 -7.87 -37.14
N GLU A 468 10.99 -8.30 -37.77
CA GLU A 468 11.61 -9.61 -37.49
C GLU A 468 12.11 -9.68 -36.03
N GLN A 469 12.73 -8.62 -35.52
CA GLN A 469 13.16 -8.54 -34.12
C GLN A 469 11.97 -8.59 -33.14
N GLN A 470 10.86 -7.89 -33.42
CA GLN A 470 9.65 -7.95 -32.60
C GLN A 470 9.07 -9.37 -32.55
N ILE A 471 8.99 -10.05 -33.70
CA ILE A 471 8.49 -11.42 -33.79
C ILE A 471 9.34 -12.36 -32.91
N LEU A 472 10.67 -12.22 -32.95
CA LEU A 472 11.58 -13.03 -32.13
C LEU A 472 11.32 -12.83 -30.63
N CYS A 473 11.26 -11.58 -30.17
CA CYS A 473 11.03 -11.28 -28.75
C CYS A 473 9.65 -11.78 -28.26
N ILE A 474 8.60 -11.60 -29.06
CA ILE A 474 7.25 -12.07 -28.72
C ILE A 474 7.22 -13.60 -28.66
N THR A 475 7.86 -14.27 -29.62
CA THR A 475 7.92 -15.74 -29.68
C THR A 475 8.65 -16.32 -28.47
N GLU A 476 9.72 -15.69 -28.01
CA GLU A 476 10.47 -16.13 -26.82
C GLU A 476 9.59 -16.15 -25.56
N ILE A 477 8.85 -15.05 -25.30
CA ILE A 477 7.95 -14.98 -24.13
C ILE A 477 6.79 -15.95 -24.27
N LYS A 478 6.22 -16.04 -25.47
CA LYS A 478 5.12 -16.96 -25.72
C LYS A 478 5.53 -18.41 -25.38
N ASN A 479 6.74 -18.83 -25.78
CA ASN A 479 7.25 -20.16 -25.48
C ASN A 479 7.44 -20.37 -23.96
N LYS A 480 7.99 -19.38 -23.25
CA LYS A 480 8.14 -19.44 -21.78
C LYS A 480 6.77 -19.51 -21.08
N LEU A 481 5.79 -18.74 -21.54
CA LEU A 481 4.42 -18.75 -21.03
C LEU A 481 3.72 -20.09 -21.26
N GLU A 482 3.91 -20.69 -22.44
CA GLU A 482 3.35 -22.01 -22.76
C GLU A 482 3.94 -23.11 -21.87
N ASN A 483 5.25 -23.10 -21.63
CA ASN A 483 5.91 -24.04 -20.72
C ASN A 483 5.41 -23.89 -19.28
N PHE A 484 5.40 -22.66 -18.76
CA PHE A 484 4.89 -22.36 -17.42
C PHE A 484 3.44 -22.79 -17.24
N THR A 485 2.58 -22.49 -18.22
CA THR A 485 1.16 -22.91 -18.20
C THR A 485 1.00 -24.43 -18.23
N SER A 486 1.88 -25.14 -18.96
CA SER A 486 1.89 -26.61 -18.99
C SER A 486 2.25 -27.21 -17.63
N HIS A 487 3.25 -26.65 -16.95
CA HIS A 487 3.66 -27.13 -15.63
C HIS A 487 2.64 -26.79 -14.53
N LEU A 488 1.98 -25.63 -14.59
CA LEU A 488 0.86 -25.31 -13.70
C LEU A 488 -0.29 -26.33 -13.82
N ARG A 489 -0.65 -26.75 -15.05
CA ARG A 489 -1.68 -27.78 -15.25
C ARG A 489 -1.24 -29.13 -14.68
N THR A 490 0.05 -29.45 -14.83
CA THR A 490 0.62 -30.71 -14.32
C THR A 490 0.62 -30.74 -12.78
N GLU A 491 0.90 -29.60 -12.15
CA GLU A 491 0.82 -29.45 -10.69
C GLU A 491 -0.62 -29.59 -10.20
N GLU A 492 -1.58 -28.96 -10.87
CA GLU A 492 -2.99 -29.06 -10.50
C GLU A 492 -3.51 -30.51 -10.56
N GLU A 493 -3.11 -31.26 -11.59
CA GLU A 493 -3.42 -32.69 -11.71
C GLU A 493 -2.78 -33.54 -10.61
N MET A 494 -1.51 -33.29 -10.28
CA MET A 494 -0.78 -33.96 -9.20
C MET A 494 -1.42 -33.71 -7.84
N SER A 495 -1.73 -32.45 -7.53
CA SER A 495 -2.39 -32.05 -6.28
C SER A 495 -3.75 -32.74 -6.12
N ARG A 496 -4.57 -32.78 -7.18
CA ARG A 496 -5.86 -33.50 -7.16
C ARG A 496 -5.69 -35.00 -6.90
N LYS A 497 -4.71 -35.65 -7.53
CA LYS A 497 -4.42 -37.08 -7.28
C LYS A 497 -3.92 -37.32 -5.86
N PHE A 498 -3.06 -36.46 -5.33
CA PHE A 498 -2.53 -36.56 -3.97
C PHE A 498 -3.66 -36.52 -2.93
N TYR A 499 -4.56 -35.54 -3.01
CA TYR A 499 -5.68 -35.43 -2.06
C TYR A 499 -6.66 -36.61 -2.16
N LYS A 500 -6.91 -37.13 -3.37
CA LYS A 500 -7.76 -38.30 -3.57
C LYS A 500 -7.18 -39.55 -2.90
N LEU A 501 -5.88 -39.81 -3.13
CA LEU A 501 -5.18 -40.97 -2.56
C LEU A 501 -5.00 -40.88 -1.05
N GLN A 502 -4.79 -39.67 -0.52
CA GLN A 502 -4.73 -39.43 0.92
C GLN A 502 -6.06 -39.80 1.60
N SER A 503 -7.19 -39.44 0.98
CA SER A 503 -8.53 -39.82 1.48
C SER A 503 -8.74 -41.33 1.45
N GLU A 504 -8.38 -42.00 0.35
CA GLU A 504 -8.57 -43.46 0.20
C GLU A 504 -7.73 -44.28 1.20
N ILE A 505 -6.54 -43.81 1.57
CA ILE A 505 -5.67 -44.49 2.55
C ILE A 505 -6.11 -44.26 4.00
N LEU A 506 -6.71 -43.10 4.30
CA LEU A 506 -7.34 -42.83 5.60
C LEU A 506 -8.59 -43.70 5.81
N ASP A 507 -9.42 -43.88 4.77
CA ASP A 507 -10.62 -44.74 4.83
C ASP A 507 -10.29 -46.24 4.99
N LEU A 508 -9.06 -46.66 4.63
CA LEU A 508 -8.55 -48.02 4.82
C LEU A 508 -7.99 -48.29 6.23
N HIS A 509 -7.68 -47.25 7.02
CA HIS A 509 -7.20 -47.39 8.40
C HIS A 509 -8.31 -47.32 9.46
N ASP A 510 -9.50 -46.85 9.07
CA ASP A 510 -10.70 -46.75 9.94
C ASP A 510 -11.67 -47.95 9.79
N ASN A 511 -11.32 -48.98 9.01
CA ASN A 511 -12.00 -50.29 8.95
C ASN A 511 -11.05 -51.40 9.39
#